data_AF-B8KVX0-F1
#
_entry.id   AF-B8KVX0-F1
#
_cell.length_a   1.000
_cell.length_b   1.000
_cell.length_c   1.000
_cell.angle_alpha   90.00
_cell.angle_beta   90.00
_cell.angle_gamma   90.00
#
_symmetry.space_group_name_H-M   'P 1'
#
loop_
_entity.id
_entity.type
_entity.pdbx_description
1 polymer ?
#
loop_
_entity_poly.entity_id
_entity_poly.type
_entity_poly.pdbx_seq_one_letter_code
_entity_poly.pdbx_strand_id
1 'polypeptide(L)'
;MTTAAPHRNLCTDCGISRTEDPDRCGRACQFIRPDYAALEQRVHGRTRDLERGDERFFGVTRAMLRARRNPPAENAQWTGITTLIGQKLLETEAVSGVLCIGPDPEDSWKPQPRLITEPDAMAGCRGMRMGYAPLLALLEPAIAAGHRRLAVIGIPCQIYALRALEEELGLERLYVIGTPCSDNTTTENFHHFLEKLDDKPEDITYLEFLPDFHVELRFTDGRKRRIPFLMLPIADLPKDFFPLTCRTCVDYTNALADITVGYMGGSGEQWLITRNPRGVELLSLIEDELVLAPPTSSGNRRSAVAGFIENTRRACGGLPLRRMPGWLRPIVARLMPITGPKGLEFARTRLEMKAAESVLHLRREAPKRMRHMLPDYIWTLTAPYDITPEPGEVARESERDELIASDNSGDT
;
A
#
# COMPACT_ATOMS: atom_id res chain seq x y z
N MET A 1 11.07 2.77 27.78
CA MET A 1 10.16 1.95 28.62
C MET A 1 9.08 1.40 27.70
N THR A 2 9.02 0.08 27.50
CA THR A 2 8.02 -0.60 26.67
C THR A 2 6.77 -0.86 27.49
N THR A 3 5.92 0.16 27.63
CA THR A 3 4.51 -0.09 27.96
C THR A 3 3.90 -0.83 26.77
N ALA A 4 3.31 -2.00 27.00
CA ALA A 4 2.59 -2.72 25.95
C ALA A 4 1.54 -1.78 25.34
N ALA A 5 1.53 -1.65 24.01
CA ALA A 5 0.59 -0.78 23.32
C ALA A 5 -0.85 -1.24 23.64
N PRO A 6 -1.80 -0.31 23.84
CA PRO A 6 -3.18 -0.66 24.10
C PRO A 6 -3.74 -1.47 22.93
N HIS A 7 -4.44 -2.57 23.24
CA HIS A 7 -5.08 -3.40 22.23
C HIS A 7 -6.17 -2.61 21.50
N ARG A 8 -6.15 -2.64 20.16
CA ARG A 8 -7.18 -2.03 19.32
C ARG A 8 -7.66 -3.03 18.28
N ASN A 9 -8.97 -3.12 18.12
CA ASN A 9 -9.58 -3.89 17.03
C ASN A 9 -9.24 -3.24 15.68
N LEU A 10 -8.96 -4.05 14.65
CA LEU A 10 -8.55 -3.59 13.31
C LEU A 10 -7.29 -2.71 13.31
N CYS A 11 -6.28 -3.10 14.08
CA CYS A 11 -4.98 -2.44 14.11
C CYS A 11 -3.99 -3.11 13.13
N THR A 12 -3.25 -2.30 12.37
CA THR A 12 -2.09 -2.75 11.56
C THR A 12 -0.75 -2.35 12.18
N ASP A 13 -0.77 -1.94 13.45
CA ASP A 13 0.37 -1.42 14.23
C ASP A 13 1.23 -0.43 13.44
N CYS A 14 0.63 0.68 12.97
CA CYS A 14 1.37 1.72 12.25
C CYS A 14 2.36 2.49 13.15
N GLY A 15 2.24 2.37 14.48
CA GLY A 15 3.12 2.97 15.48
C GLY A 15 2.47 4.05 16.36
N ILE A 16 1.33 4.62 15.97
CA ILE A 16 0.66 5.69 16.74
C ILE A 16 0.23 5.24 18.14
N SER A 17 -0.18 3.99 18.33
CA SER A 17 -0.54 3.48 19.66
C SER A 17 0.65 3.35 20.62
N ARG A 18 1.86 3.69 20.17
CA ARG A 18 3.12 3.62 20.94
C ARG A 18 3.74 5.01 21.16
N THR A 19 3.08 6.06 20.69
CA THR A 19 3.46 7.46 20.95
C THR A 19 3.02 7.89 22.34
N GLU A 20 3.44 9.08 22.78
CA GLU A 20 3.04 9.68 24.06
C GLU A 20 1.53 9.79 24.23
N ASP A 21 0.81 10.07 23.14
CA ASP A 21 -0.66 10.06 23.08
C ASP A 21 -1.19 8.93 22.18
N PRO A 22 -1.52 7.76 22.75
CA PRO A 22 -2.09 6.65 21.98
C PRO A 22 -3.53 6.90 21.54
N ASP A 23 -4.23 7.92 22.07
CA ASP A 23 -5.62 8.24 21.70
C ASP A 23 -5.73 8.96 20.36
N ARG A 24 -4.62 9.50 19.84
CA ARG A 24 -4.49 9.93 18.44
C ARG A 24 -4.99 8.90 17.43
N CYS A 25 -4.88 7.59 17.73
CA CYS A 25 -5.46 6.54 16.90
C CYS A 25 -6.96 6.75 16.61
N GLY A 26 -7.74 7.35 17.52
CA GLY A 26 -9.17 7.60 17.35
C GLY A 26 -9.51 8.54 16.17
N ARG A 27 -8.61 9.47 15.85
CA ARG A 27 -8.75 10.45 14.75
C ARG A 27 -7.80 10.23 13.57
N ALA A 28 -6.70 9.49 13.76
CA ALA A 28 -5.69 9.27 12.72
C ALA A 28 -5.76 7.88 12.05
N CYS A 29 -6.61 6.95 12.53
CA CYS A 29 -6.67 5.60 11.98
C CYS A 29 -7.64 5.49 10.80
N GLN A 30 -7.13 5.08 9.62
CA GLN A 30 -7.98 4.84 8.45
C GLN A 30 -9.00 3.71 8.63
N PHE A 31 -8.80 2.81 9.59
CA PHE A 31 -9.74 1.70 9.86
C PHE A 31 -10.81 2.06 10.89
N ILE A 32 -10.90 3.34 11.27
CA ILE A 32 -11.96 3.88 12.12
C ILE A 32 -12.89 4.76 11.28
N ARG A 33 -12.35 5.85 10.71
CA ARG A 33 -13.10 6.79 9.88
C ARG A 33 -12.15 7.57 8.97
N PRO A 34 -11.78 7.06 7.78
CA PRO A 34 -10.86 7.75 6.91
C PRO A 34 -11.53 8.93 6.20
N ASP A 35 -10.85 10.06 6.12
CA ASP A 35 -11.20 11.24 5.33
C ASP A 35 -10.11 11.54 4.31
N TYR A 36 -10.13 10.78 3.21
CA TYR A 36 -9.19 11.01 2.11
C TYR A 36 -9.42 12.35 1.42
N ALA A 37 -10.65 12.87 1.39
CA ALA A 37 -10.94 14.10 0.66
C ALA A 37 -10.29 15.31 1.32
N ALA A 38 -10.44 15.44 2.65
CA ALA A 38 -9.81 16.49 3.43
C ALA A 38 -8.28 16.35 3.44
N LEU A 39 -7.76 15.13 3.61
CA LEU A 39 -6.30 14.91 3.61
C LEU A 39 -5.68 15.14 2.23
N GLU A 40 -6.35 14.78 1.12
CA GLU A 40 -5.88 15.12 -0.22
C GLU A 40 -5.86 16.63 -0.44
N GLN A 41 -6.92 17.34 -0.02
CA GLN A 41 -6.99 18.79 -0.08
C GLN A 41 -5.83 19.44 0.69
N ARG A 42 -5.54 18.96 1.91
CA ARG A 42 -4.44 19.46 2.75
C ARG A 42 -3.06 19.16 2.14
N VAL A 43 -2.83 17.92 1.72
CA VAL A 43 -1.50 17.43 1.32
C VAL A 43 -1.13 17.78 -0.12
N HIS A 44 -2.12 17.86 -1.01
CA HIS A 44 -1.93 18.09 -2.45
C HIS A 44 -2.49 19.42 -2.95
N GLY A 45 -3.22 20.16 -2.10
CA GLY A 45 -3.87 21.42 -2.44
C GLY A 45 -5.19 21.25 -3.19
N ARG A 46 -5.64 20.01 -3.41
CA ARG A 46 -6.90 19.66 -4.08
C ARG A 46 -7.31 18.22 -3.73
N THR A 47 -8.60 17.94 -3.78
CA THR A 47 -9.12 16.57 -3.78
C THR A 47 -9.02 15.94 -5.19
N ARG A 48 -9.03 14.61 -5.27
CA ARG A 48 -9.14 13.89 -6.53
C ARG A 48 -10.42 14.27 -7.29
N ASP A 49 -10.34 14.37 -8.60
CA ASP A 49 -11.49 14.58 -9.47
C ASP A 49 -11.89 13.25 -10.13
N LEU A 50 -13.09 12.74 -9.82
CA LEU A 50 -13.54 11.42 -10.27
C LEU A 50 -13.76 11.33 -11.78
N GLU A 51 -13.95 12.47 -12.46
CA GLU A 51 -14.13 12.55 -13.91
C GLU A 51 -12.82 12.87 -14.65
N ARG A 52 -11.80 13.33 -13.93
CA ARG A 52 -10.49 13.67 -14.50
C ARG A 52 -9.61 12.44 -14.68
N GLY A 53 -9.58 11.94 -15.92
CA GLY A 53 -8.63 10.89 -16.32
C GLY A 53 -8.76 9.64 -15.47
N ASP A 54 -7.68 9.28 -14.76
CA ASP A 54 -7.66 8.10 -13.90
C ASP A 54 -7.64 8.41 -12.39
N GLU A 55 -7.92 9.65 -11.97
CA GLU A 55 -7.85 10.03 -10.55
C GLU A 55 -8.88 9.30 -9.68
N ARG A 56 -10.00 8.85 -10.24
CA ARG A 56 -10.93 7.94 -9.55
C ARG A 56 -10.27 6.65 -9.05
N PHE A 57 -9.22 6.18 -9.74
CA PHE A 57 -8.46 4.98 -9.37
C PHE A 57 -7.24 5.32 -8.52
N PHE A 58 -6.46 6.31 -8.94
CA PHE A 58 -5.12 6.54 -8.40
C PHE A 58 -5.04 7.69 -7.40
N GLY A 59 -6.14 8.39 -7.14
CA GLY A 59 -6.16 9.62 -6.36
C GLY A 59 -5.49 10.78 -7.10
N VAL A 60 -5.22 11.85 -6.36
CA VAL A 60 -4.58 13.06 -6.91
C VAL A 60 -3.27 12.71 -7.62
N THR A 61 -3.20 13.07 -8.90
CA THR A 61 -2.08 12.73 -9.79
C THR A 61 -1.62 13.95 -10.56
N ARG A 62 -0.30 14.15 -10.65
CA ARG A 62 0.34 15.11 -11.57
C ARG A 62 0.95 14.42 -12.77
N ALA A 63 1.72 13.36 -12.54
CA ALA A 63 2.27 12.52 -13.59
C ALA A 63 2.31 11.05 -13.16
N MET A 64 2.18 10.15 -14.14
CA MET A 64 2.46 8.73 -13.98
C MET A 64 3.53 8.32 -14.98
N LEU A 65 4.53 7.58 -14.52
CA LEU A 65 5.69 7.18 -15.31
C LEU A 65 6.02 5.71 -15.07
N ARG A 66 6.54 5.06 -16.09
CA ARG A 66 7.38 3.87 -15.93
C ARG A 66 8.80 4.33 -15.64
N ALA A 67 9.46 3.65 -14.72
CA ALA A 67 10.81 3.98 -14.31
C ALA A 67 11.61 2.73 -13.97
N ARG A 68 12.90 2.76 -14.30
CA ARG A 68 13.90 1.86 -13.73
C ARG A 68 15.16 2.65 -13.42
N ARG A 69 15.82 2.33 -12.31
CA ARG A 69 17.17 2.81 -12.03
C ARG A 69 18.17 2.13 -12.98
N ASN A 70 19.14 2.89 -13.48
CA ASN A 70 20.21 2.35 -14.30
C ASN A 70 21.59 2.85 -13.80
N PRO A 71 22.46 1.97 -13.26
CA PRO A 71 22.25 0.53 -13.05
C PRO A 71 21.25 0.23 -11.92
N PRO A 72 20.58 -0.95 -11.94
CA PRO A 72 19.73 -1.34 -10.82
C PRO A 72 20.56 -1.56 -9.55
N ALA A 73 19.98 -1.19 -8.40
CA ALA A 73 20.62 -1.39 -7.11
C ALA A 73 20.65 -2.88 -6.71
N GLU A 74 21.79 -3.35 -6.19
CA GLU A 74 21.89 -4.68 -5.61
C GLU A 74 20.93 -4.86 -4.43
N ASN A 75 20.35 -6.05 -4.33
CA ASN A 75 19.41 -6.48 -3.29
C ASN A 75 18.14 -5.63 -3.16
N ALA A 76 17.83 -4.78 -4.14
CA ALA A 76 16.56 -4.06 -4.18
C ALA A 76 15.40 -4.97 -4.62
N GLN A 77 14.20 -4.65 -4.13
CA GLN A 77 12.97 -5.33 -4.52
C GLN A 77 12.70 -5.22 -6.04
N TRP A 78 13.09 -4.10 -6.63
CA TRP A 78 13.03 -3.87 -8.07
C TRP A 78 14.39 -3.30 -8.52
N THR A 79 14.48 -1.99 -8.72
CA THR A 79 15.73 -1.33 -9.13
C THR A 79 16.30 -0.36 -8.10
N GLY A 80 15.59 -0.14 -6.98
CA GLY A 80 16.09 0.62 -5.83
C GLY A 80 15.71 2.10 -5.81
N ILE A 81 14.70 2.52 -6.57
CA ILE A 81 14.25 3.92 -6.65
C ILE A 81 13.91 4.50 -5.27
N THR A 82 13.13 3.78 -4.45
CA THR A 82 12.72 4.26 -3.12
C THR A 82 13.90 4.56 -2.21
N THR A 83 14.90 3.66 -2.17
CA THR A 83 16.11 3.88 -1.36
C THR A 83 17.01 4.94 -1.96
N LEU A 84 17.03 5.09 -3.29
CA LEU A 84 17.77 6.16 -3.97
C LEU A 84 17.22 7.53 -3.59
N ILE A 85 15.90 7.71 -3.54
CA ILE A 85 15.28 8.97 -3.08
C ILE A 85 15.73 9.31 -1.67
N GLY A 86 15.59 8.36 -0.72
CA GLY A 86 16.01 8.57 0.66
C GLY A 86 17.51 8.89 0.78
N GLN A 87 18.34 8.19 0.02
CA GLN A 87 19.79 8.43 -0.05
C GLN A 87 20.09 9.84 -0.55
N LYS A 88 19.52 10.26 -1.69
CA LYS A 88 19.75 11.60 -2.25
C LYS A 88 19.26 12.73 -1.35
N LEU A 89 18.15 12.53 -0.63
CA LEU A 89 17.66 13.52 0.33
C LEU A 89 18.65 13.74 1.50
N LEU A 90 19.34 12.68 1.93
CA LEU A 90 20.39 12.78 2.95
C LEU A 90 21.69 13.37 2.36
N GLU A 91 22.13 12.94 1.17
CA GLU A 91 23.33 13.48 0.50
C GLU A 91 23.26 14.99 0.25
N THR A 92 22.06 15.50 -0.04
CA THR A 92 21.81 16.92 -0.30
C THR A 92 21.44 17.71 0.95
N GLU A 93 21.41 17.06 2.12
CA GLU A 93 20.97 17.64 3.41
C GLU A 93 19.55 18.24 3.38
N ALA A 94 18.75 17.90 2.37
CA ALA A 94 17.35 18.31 2.26
C ALA A 94 16.52 17.77 3.43
N VAL A 95 16.93 16.64 3.98
CA VAL A 95 16.45 16.10 5.26
C VAL A 95 17.63 15.70 6.14
N SER A 96 17.39 15.63 7.44
CA SER A 96 18.37 15.18 8.43
C SER A 96 18.16 13.73 8.87
N GLY A 97 17.06 13.09 8.43
CA GLY A 97 16.72 11.73 8.78
C GLY A 97 15.63 11.15 7.87
N VAL A 98 15.72 9.86 7.61
CA VAL A 98 14.74 9.08 6.86
C VAL A 98 14.18 7.98 7.76
N LEU A 99 12.88 7.99 8.01
CA LEU A 99 12.19 6.90 8.68
C LEU A 99 11.76 5.88 7.62
N CYS A 100 12.20 4.63 7.77
CA CYS A 100 11.85 3.56 6.85
C CYS A 100 11.86 2.19 7.55
N ILE A 101 11.60 1.13 6.78
CA ILE A 101 11.67 -0.24 7.26
C ILE A 101 12.95 -0.90 6.74
N GLY A 102 13.71 -1.51 7.65
CA GLY A 102 14.80 -2.43 7.33
C GLY A 102 14.47 -3.86 7.73
N PRO A 103 15.37 -4.83 7.46
CA PRO A 103 15.26 -6.19 7.99
C PRO A 103 15.51 -6.21 9.50
N ASP A 104 14.82 -7.11 10.21
CA ASP A 104 15.22 -7.54 11.54
C ASP A 104 16.54 -8.34 11.45
N PRO A 105 17.47 -8.21 12.41
CA PRO A 105 18.74 -8.94 12.38
C PRO A 105 18.59 -10.47 12.44
N GLU A 106 17.51 -10.98 13.04
CA GLU A 106 17.27 -12.42 13.22
C GLU A 106 16.33 -12.99 12.15
N ASP A 107 15.59 -12.13 11.44
CA ASP A 107 14.66 -12.53 10.39
C ASP A 107 14.59 -11.46 9.29
N SER A 108 15.16 -11.78 8.12
CA SER A 108 15.23 -10.84 6.99
C SER A 108 13.87 -10.45 6.41
N TRP A 109 12.80 -11.23 6.65
CA TRP A 109 11.43 -10.91 6.24
C TRP A 109 10.69 -10.03 7.24
N LYS A 110 11.05 -10.13 8.52
CA LYS A 110 10.45 -9.35 9.59
C LYS A 110 10.79 -7.87 9.43
N PRO A 111 9.79 -6.98 9.42
CA PRO A 111 10.05 -5.56 9.28
C PRO A 111 10.52 -4.94 10.60
N GLN A 112 11.58 -4.13 10.53
CA GLN A 112 12.07 -3.34 11.65
C GLN A 112 12.08 -1.85 11.29
N PRO A 113 11.33 -0.99 12.00
CA PRO A 113 11.46 0.47 11.86
C PRO A 113 12.90 0.94 12.11
N ARG A 114 13.38 1.84 11.26
CA ARG A 114 14.71 2.46 11.37
C ARG A 114 14.63 3.96 11.10
N LEU A 115 15.44 4.72 11.82
CA LEU A 115 15.80 6.09 11.52
C LEU A 115 17.20 6.07 10.89
N ILE A 116 17.30 6.47 9.62
CA ILE A 116 18.55 6.50 8.86
C ILE A 116 19.01 7.96 8.74
N THR A 117 20.22 8.24 9.19
CA THR A 117 20.84 9.58 9.11
C THR A 117 22.05 9.60 8.16
N GLU A 118 22.68 8.45 7.92
CA GLU A 118 23.79 8.32 6.97
C GLU A 118 23.28 7.90 5.59
N PRO A 119 23.62 8.62 4.50
CA PRO A 119 23.11 8.30 3.16
C PRO A 119 23.37 6.84 2.73
N ASP A 120 24.59 6.35 2.91
CA ASP A 120 24.99 4.99 2.49
C ASP A 120 24.22 3.90 3.25
N ALA A 121 23.75 4.18 4.47
CA ALA A 121 22.99 3.23 5.27
C ALA A 121 21.59 2.93 4.70
N MET A 122 21.09 3.75 3.76
CA MET A 122 19.85 3.45 3.02
C MET A 122 19.92 2.14 2.24
N ALA A 123 21.12 1.70 1.83
CA ALA A 123 21.32 0.42 1.17
C ALA A 123 20.89 -0.77 2.05
N GLY A 124 21.04 -0.67 3.37
CA GLY A 124 20.63 -1.70 4.33
C GLY A 124 19.11 -1.85 4.50
N CYS A 125 18.32 -0.93 3.93
CA CYS A 125 16.86 -0.95 4.01
C CYS A 125 16.19 -1.48 2.73
N ARG A 126 16.97 -2.06 1.80
CA ARG A 126 16.45 -2.58 0.52
C ARG A 126 15.69 -3.89 0.68
N GLY A 127 14.65 -4.05 -0.15
CA GLY A 127 13.84 -5.26 -0.25
C GLY A 127 12.49 -5.15 0.46
N MET A 128 11.57 -6.04 0.12
CA MET A 128 10.26 -6.13 0.77
C MET A 128 10.37 -6.81 2.14
N ARG A 129 9.54 -6.36 3.09
CA ARG A 129 9.35 -6.98 4.40
C ARG A 129 7.87 -7.28 4.61
N MET A 130 7.56 -8.35 5.30
CA MET A 130 6.20 -8.84 5.53
C MET A 130 5.92 -8.96 7.01
N GLY A 131 4.87 -8.28 7.47
CA GLY A 131 4.61 -8.08 8.90
C GLY A 131 4.07 -6.69 9.21
N TYR A 132 3.64 -6.51 10.45
CA TYR A 132 3.33 -5.18 10.97
C TYR A 132 4.57 -4.50 11.50
N ALA A 133 4.68 -3.19 11.24
CA ALA A 133 5.86 -2.43 11.57
C ALA A 133 5.44 -1.05 12.12
N PRO A 134 5.71 -0.78 13.41
CA PRO A 134 5.33 0.47 14.06
C PRO A 134 6.24 1.64 13.65
N LEU A 135 6.29 1.94 12.35
CA LEU A 135 7.17 2.95 11.76
C LEU A 135 7.01 4.32 12.43
N LEU A 136 5.77 4.73 12.68
CA LEU A 136 5.48 6.06 13.22
C LEU A 136 5.81 6.18 14.70
N ALA A 137 6.12 5.09 15.40
CA ALA A 137 6.64 5.15 16.77
C ALA A 137 8.03 5.81 16.84
N LEU A 138 8.72 5.96 15.71
CA LEU A 138 10.00 6.64 15.62
C LEU A 138 9.88 8.15 15.41
N LEU A 139 8.68 8.71 15.17
CA LEU A 139 8.50 10.14 14.92
C LEU A 139 8.91 10.99 16.12
N GLU A 140 8.32 10.73 17.29
CA GLU A 140 8.60 11.49 18.51
C GLU A 140 10.08 11.38 18.94
N PRO A 141 10.70 10.17 18.97
CA PRO A 141 12.14 10.06 19.20
C PRO A 141 13.00 10.84 18.19
N ALA A 142 12.65 10.82 16.89
CA ALA A 142 13.40 11.55 15.88
C ALA A 142 13.29 13.07 16.06
N ILE A 143 12.09 13.57 16.36
CA ILE A 143 11.84 15.00 16.61
C ILE A 143 12.56 15.44 17.90
N ALA A 144 12.51 14.63 18.96
CA ALA A 144 13.22 14.88 20.22
C ALA A 144 14.75 14.89 20.03
N ALA A 145 15.27 14.09 19.08
CA ALA A 145 16.67 14.12 18.68
C ALA A 145 17.05 15.35 17.80
N GLY A 146 16.11 16.24 17.51
CA GLY A 146 16.34 17.50 16.79
C GLY A 146 16.05 17.44 15.29
N HIS A 147 15.57 16.32 14.76
CA HIS A 147 15.24 16.21 13.33
C HIS A 147 13.94 16.96 13.00
N ARG A 148 14.05 18.12 12.33
CA ARG A 148 12.91 18.95 11.89
C ARG A 148 12.59 18.83 10.39
N ARG A 149 13.54 18.34 9.61
CA ARG A 149 13.38 18.01 8.18
C ARG A 149 13.55 16.51 8.03
N LEU A 150 12.45 15.82 7.71
CA LEU A 150 12.39 14.36 7.67
C LEU A 150 11.85 13.86 6.33
N ALA A 151 12.26 12.65 5.98
CA ALA A 151 11.53 11.85 4.99
C ALA A 151 10.94 10.61 5.65
N VAL A 152 9.78 10.16 5.17
CA VAL A 152 9.16 8.90 5.59
C VAL A 152 8.91 8.03 4.37
N ILE A 153 9.44 6.81 4.40
CA ILE A 153 9.16 5.76 3.41
C ILE A 153 8.20 4.76 4.06
N GLY A 154 6.96 4.70 3.59
CA GLY A 154 5.93 3.91 4.26
C GLY A 154 4.84 3.38 3.35
N ILE A 155 4.07 2.45 3.90
CA ILE A 155 2.86 1.89 3.27
C ILE A 155 1.63 2.74 3.58
N PRO A 156 0.50 2.57 2.87
CA PRO A 156 -0.66 3.46 2.95
C PRO A 156 -1.23 3.66 4.35
N CYS A 157 -1.34 2.61 5.18
CA CYS A 157 -1.86 2.74 6.54
C CYS A 157 -0.98 3.53 7.50
N GLN A 158 0.33 3.56 7.25
CA GLN A 158 1.27 4.41 7.99
C GLN A 158 1.16 5.85 7.45
N ILE A 159 1.18 6.02 6.13
CA ILE A 159 1.13 7.37 5.54
C ILE A 159 -0.18 8.09 5.85
N TYR A 160 -1.31 7.40 5.83
CA TYR A 160 -2.58 7.99 6.24
C TYR A 160 -2.50 8.58 7.66
N ALA A 161 -2.02 7.79 8.62
CA ALA A 161 -1.92 8.22 10.01
C ALA A 161 -0.90 9.35 10.21
N LEU A 162 0.22 9.30 9.48
CA LEU A 162 1.22 10.38 9.45
C LEU A 162 0.60 11.70 8.97
N ARG A 163 -0.14 11.67 7.85
CA ARG A 163 -0.75 12.87 7.25
C ARG A 163 -1.89 13.43 8.10
N ALA A 164 -2.63 12.57 8.78
CA ALA A 164 -3.67 12.99 9.73
C ALA A 164 -3.10 13.77 10.92
N LEU A 165 -1.85 13.53 11.29
CA LEU A 165 -1.17 14.14 12.44
C LEU A 165 -0.08 15.14 12.05
N GLU A 166 0.17 15.37 10.76
CA GLU A 166 1.34 16.10 10.25
C GLU A 166 1.48 17.51 10.87
N GLU A 167 0.37 18.22 11.06
CA GLU A 167 0.35 19.59 11.60
C GLU A 167 0.81 19.67 13.07
N GLU A 168 0.62 18.59 13.85
CA GLU A 168 1.03 18.53 15.26
C GLU A 168 2.52 18.24 15.45
N LEU A 169 3.18 17.72 14.41
CA LEU A 169 4.56 17.24 14.52
C LEU A 169 5.58 18.40 14.57
N GLY A 170 5.18 19.62 14.18
CA GLY A 170 6.07 20.78 14.17
C GLY A 170 7.32 20.59 13.32
N LEU A 171 7.19 19.86 12.19
CA LEU A 171 8.25 19.66 11.21
C LEU A 171 8.36 20.86 10.28
N GLU A 172 9.58 21.29 9.99
CA GLU A 172 9.88 22.31 8.97
C GLU A 172 9.65 21.76 7.57
N ARG A 173 9.98 20.48 7.36
CA ARG A 173 9.83 19.80 6.09
C ARG A 173 9.55 18.31 6.30
N LEU A 174 8.57 17.80 5.58
CA LEU A 174 8.28 16.38 5.49
C LEU A 174 8.17 15.98 4.02
N TYR A 175 9.00 15.01 3.60
CA TYR A 175 8.83 14.29 2.34
C TYR A 175 8.26 12.90 2.60
N VAL A 176 7.30 12.47 1.80
CA VAL A 176 6.69 11.14 1.92
C VAL A 176 6.83 10.36 0.63
N ILE A 177 7.58 9.26 0.71
CA ILE A 177 7.75 8.28 -0.36
C ILE A 177 6.86 7.08 -0.06
N GLY A 178 5.75 6.98 -0.78
CA GLY A 178 4.80 5.89 -0.62
C GLY A 178 5.17 4.66 -1.43
N THR A 179 4.96 3.48 -0.88
CA THR A 179 4.86 2.24 -1.66
C THR A 179 3.42 1.75 -1.67
N PRO A 180 2.95 1.11 -2.77
CA PRO A 180 1.61 0.52 -2.79
C PRO A 180 1.55 -0.73 -1.90
N CYS A 181 0.40 -1.01 -1.30
CA CYS A 181 0.19 -2.20 -0.46
C CYS A 181 -1.30 -2.61 -0.47
N SER A 182 -1.59 -3.92 -0.55
CA SER A 182 -2.96 -4.45 -0.46
C SER A 182 -3.10 -5.58 0.54
N ASP A 183 -2.17 -6.53 0.53
CA ASP A 183 -2.37 -7.86 1.14
C ASP A 183 -1.19 -8.21 2.06
N ASN A 184 -1.03 -7.43 3.14
CA ASN A 184 -0.04 -7.71 4.19
C ASN A 184 -0.59 -8.72 5.20
N THR A 185 0.29 -9.33 5.97
CA THR A 185 -0.01 -10.33 6.99
C THR A 185 1.04 -10.27 8.11
N THR A 186 0.94 -11.11 9.13
CA THR A 186 2.01 -11.23 10.14
C THR A 186 3.22 -11.94 9.55
N THR A 187 4.41 -11.72 10.12
CA THR A 187 5.62 -12.38 9.66
C THR A 187 5.52 -13.90 9.78
N GLU A 188 4.89 -14.40 10.84
CA GLU A 188 4.67 -15.83 11.07
C GLU A 188 3.78 -16.45 9.98
N ASN A 189 2.67 -15.78 9.65
CA ASN A 189 1.82 -16.22 8.54
C ASN A 189 2.58 -16.19 7.21
N PHE A 190 3.41 -15.17 6.98
CA PHE A 190 4.22 -15.10 5.77
C PHE A 190 5.20 -16.28 5.66
N HIS A 191 5.85 -16.68 6.75
CA HIS A 191 6.68 -17.90 6.76
C HIS A 191 5.88 -19.17 6.45
N HIS A 192 4.68 -19.34 7.03
CA HIS A 192 3.79 -20.45 6.66
C HIS A 192 3.40 -20.43 5.18
N PHE A 193 3.34 -19.25 4.54
CA PHE A 193 3.12 -19.17 3.10
C PHE A 193 4.35 -19.62 2.31
N LEU A 194 5.57 -19.21 2.73
CA LEU A 194 6.81 -19.65 2.10
C LEU A 194 6.97 -21.19 2.14
N GLU A 195 6.64 -21.82 3.27
CA GLU A 195 6.63 -23.29 3.44
C GLU A 195 5.72 -24.00 2.44
N LYS A 196 4.65 -23.35 1.98
CA LYS A 196 3.75 -23.91 0.94
C LYS A 196 4.27 -23.71 -0.47
N LEU A 197 5.29 -22.87 -0.66
CA LEU A 197 5.87 -22.58 -1.96
C LEU A 197 7.10 -23.43 -2.27
N ASP A 198 7.93 -23.76 -1.27
CA ASP A 198 9.16 -24.52 -1.47
C ASP A 198 9.45 -25.47 -0.30
N ASP A 199 10.16 -26.56 -0.56
CA ASP A 199 10.60 -27.52 0.46
C ASP A 199 11.74 -26.96 1.33
N LYS A 200 12.43 -25.91 0.88
CA LYS A 200 13.46 -25.15 1.61
C LYS A 200 13.10 -23.66 1.68
N PRO A 201 12.04 -23.28 2.41
CA PRO A 201 11.56 -21.90 2.45
C PRO A 201 12.60 -20.91 3.00
N GLU A 202 13.54 -21.37 3.84
CA GLU A 202 14.63 -20.58 4.41
C GLU A 202 15.63 -20.07 3.35
N ASP A 203 15.70 -20.74 2.19
CA ASP A 203 16.55 -20.31 1.09
C ASP A 203 15.91 -19.18 0.26
N ILE A 204 14.63 -18.84 0.47
CA ILE A 204 13.93 -17.81 -0.31
C ILE A 204 14.31 -16.41 0.21
N THR A 205 14.96 -15.63 -0.65
CA THR A 205 15.44 -14.26 -0.33
C THR A 205 14.64 -13.16 -1.02
N TYR A 206 13.74 -13.53 -1.92
CA TYR A 206 12.94 -12.60 -2.71
C TYR A 206 11.60 -13.21 -3.06
N LEU A 207 10.55 -12.38 -2.99
CA LEU A 207 9.21 -12.72 -3.44
C LEU A 207 8.58 -11.46 -4.02
N GLU A 208 8.01 -11.56 -5.22
CA GLU A 208 7.22 -10.46 -5.80
C GLU A 208 6.05 -11.00 -6.62
N PHE A 209 4.89 -10.36 -6.48
CA PHE A 209 3.70 -10.63 -7.29
C PHE A 209 3.74 -9.74 -8.53
N LEU A 210 4.21 -10.29 -9.65
CA LEU A 210 4.47 -9.54 -10.88
C LEU A 210 3.18 -9.18 -11.64
N PRO A 211 3.19 -8.09 -12.43
CA PRO A 211 2.03 -7.64 -13.21
C PRO A 211 1.67 -8.55 -14.40
N ASP A 212 2.41 -9.64 -14.62
CA ASP A 212 2.15 -10.66 -15.63
C ASP A 212 1.65 -11.99 -15.03
N PHE A 213 0.98 -11.91 -13.88
CA PHE A 213 0.28 -13.01 -13.21
C PHE A 213 1.17 -14.15 -12.71
N HIS A 214 2.43 -13.83 -12.39
CA HIS A 214 3.38 -14.76 -11.79
C HIS A 214 3.93 -14.22 -10.48
N VAL A 215 4.20 -15.10 -9.53
CA VAL A 215 5.06 -14.82 -8.39
C VAL A 215 6.48 -15.21 -8.78
N GLU A 216 7.41 -14.28 -8.65
CA GLU A 216 8.84 -14.57 -8.76
C GLU A 216 9.43 -14.84 -7.39
N LEU A 217 10.19 -15.91 -7.28
CA LEU A 217 11.01 -16.28 -6.13
C LEU A 217 12.47 -16.26 -6.53
N ARG A 218 13.34 -15.76 -5.65
CA ARG A 218 14.80 -15.91 -5.78
C ARG A 218 15.35 -16.53 -4.51
N PHE A 219 16.45 -17.24 -4.67
CA PHE A 219 17.04 -18.06 -3.63
C PHE A 219 18.46 -17.61 -3.29
N THR A 220 18.95 -18.01 -2.12
CA THR A 220 20.33 -17.78 -1.63
C THR A 220 21.40 -18.29 -2.61
N ASP A 221 21.12 -19.37 -3.34
CA ASP A 221 22.01 -19.97 -4.34
C ASP A 221 21.92 -19.32 -5.75
N GLY A 222 21.13 -18.26 -5.89
CA GLY A 222 20.93 -17.53 -7.15
C GLY A 222 19.88 -18.14 -8.08
N ARG A 223 19.26 -19.27 -7.73
CA ARG A 223 18.11 -19.79 -8.51
C ARG A 223 16.98 -18.77 -8.56
N LYS A 224 16.21 -18.82 -9.65
CA LYS A 224 14.97 -18.05 -9.82
C LYS A 224 13.85 -18.99 -10.23
N ARG A 225 12.68 -18.83 -9.64
CA ARG A 225 11.48 -19.59 -9.98
C ARG A 225 10.30 -18.66 -10.18
N ARG A 226 9.44 -18.98 -11.16
CA ARG A 226 8.20 -18.24 -11.42
C ARG A 226 7.01 -19.16 -11.30
N ILE A 227 6.05 -18.80 -10.46
CA ILE A 227 4.84 -19.59 -10.17
C ILE A 227 3.63 -18.81 -10.67
N PRO A 228 2.81 -19.34 -11.59
CA PRO A 228 1.59 -18.67 -12.01
C PRO A 228 0.62 -18.48 -10.83
N PHE A 229 -0.09 -17.34 -10.76
CA PHE A 229 -1.03 -17.05 -9.67
C PHE A 229 -2.08 -18.14 -9.45
N LEU A 230 -2.56 -18.75 -10.54
CA LEU A 230 -3.55 -19.83 -10.50
C LEU A 230 -3.04 -21.14 -9.87
N MET A 231 -1.73 -21.25 -9.69
CA MET A 231 -1.06 -22.40 -9.08
C MET A 231 -0.62 -22.12 -7.63
N LEU A 232 -0.84 -20.91 -7.13
CA LEU A 232 -0.54 -20.59 -5.73
C LEU A 232 -1.53 -21.30 -4.79
N PRO A 233 -1.06 -21.77 -3.62
CA PRO A 233 -1.87 -22.47 -2.63
C PRO A 233 -2.71 -21.52 -1.77
N ILE A 234 -3.20 -20.40 -2.33
CA ILE A 234 -3.95 -19.37 -1.58
C ILE A 234 -5.22 -19.95 -0.95
N ALA A 235 -5.88 -20.90 -1.62
CA ALA A 235 -7.09 -21.53 -1.12
C ALA A 235 -6.86 -22.45 0.10
N ASP A 236 -5.60 -22.77 0.40
CA ASP A 236 -5.19 -23.63 1.52
C ASP A 236 -4.61 -22.80 2.69
N LEU A 237 -4.63 -21.46 2.57
CA LEU A 237 -4.26 -20.56 3.64
C LEU A 237 -5.40 -20.41 4.67
N PRO A 238 -5.07 -20.13 5.94
CA PRO A 238 -6.07 -19.78 6.95
C PRO A 238 -6.97 -18.62 6.50
N LYS A 239 -8.23 -18.61 6.94
CA LYS A 239 -9.20 -17.56 6.56
C LYS A 239 -8.78 -16.16 7.00
N ASP A 240 -8.05 -16.08 8.10
CA ASP A 240 -7.51 -14.87 8.71
C ASP A 240 -6.06 -14.59 8.28
N PHE A 241 -5.52 -15.34 7.31
CA PHE A 241 -4.19 -15.09 6.76
C PHE A 241 -4.04 -13.63 6.32
N PHE A 242 -5.03 -13.11 5.61
CA PHE A 242 -5.14 -11.66 5.41
C PHE A 242 -6.08 -11.08 6.46
N PRO A 243 -5.62 -10.17 7.32
CA PRO A 243 -6.46 -9.56 8.35
C PRO A 243 -7.57 -8.74 7.69
N LEU A 244 -8.68 -8.54 8.41
CA LEU A 244 -9.79 -7.73 7.88
C LEU A 244 -9.34 -6.32 7.51
N THR A 245 -8.35 -5.75 8.22
CA THR A 245 -7.71 -4.47 7.86
C THR A 245 -7.16 -4.47 6.44
N CYS A 246 -6.31 -5.44 6.08
CA CYS A 246 -5.76 -5.53 4.74
C CYS A 246 -6.86 -5.82 3.71
N ARG A 247 -7.78 -6.74 3.99
CA ARG A 247 -8.92 -7.07 3.09
C ARG A 247 -9.88 -5.89 2.84
N THR A 248 -9.87 -4.89 3.73
CA THR A 248 -10.76 -3.71 3.66
C THR A 248 -9.99 -2.39 3.52
N CYS A 249 -8.70 -2.47 3.22
CA CYS A 249 -7.88 -1.28 2.95
C CYS A 249 -8.32 -0.66 1.63
N VAL A 250 -8.68 0.61 1.68
CA VAL A 250 -9.18 1.38 0.53
C VAL A 250 -8.08 2.10 -0.24
N ASP A 251 -6.87 2.21 0.32
CA ASP A 251 -5.76 2.92 -0.31
C ASP A 251 -4.63 1.99 -0.72
N TYR A 252 -4.76 1.36 -1.88
CA TYR A 252 -3.69 0.54 -2.44
C TYR A 252 -2.56 1.41 -3.03
N THR A 253 -2.86 2.62 -3.50
CA THR A 253 -1.89 3.44 -4.25
C THR A 253 -1.04 4.35 -3.38
N ASN A 254 -1.30 4.38 -2.07
CA ASN A 254 -0.69 5.33 -1.14
C ASN A 254 -1.02 6.77 -1.58
N ALA A 255 -2.32 7.07 -1.60
CA ALA A 255 -2.90 8.27 -2.21
C ALA A 255 -2.36 9.57 -1.59
N LEU A 256 -1.93 9.52 -0.33
CA LEU A 256 -1.47 10.68 0.44
C LEU A 256 0.06 10.86 0.48
N ALA A 257 0.80 10.07 -0.30
CA ALA A 257 2.24 10.26 -0.47
C ALA A 257 2.56 11.51 -1.30
N ASP A 258 3.81 11.99 -1.29
CA ASP A 258 4.26 12.99 -2.25
C ASP A 258 4.56 12.34 -3.61
N ILE A 259 5.25 11.21 -3.56
CA ILE A 259 5.50 10.31 -4.69
C ILE A 259 5.20 8.86 -4.29
N THR A 260 4.47 8.13 -5.14
CA THR A 260 4.30 6.68 -5.00
C THR A 260 5.31 5.98 -5.89
N VAL A 261 6.06 5.02 -5.35
CA VAL A 261 6.98 4.13 -6.06
C VAL A 261 6.45 2.69 -5.96
N GLY A 262 5.98 2.14 -7.07
CA GLY A 262 5.35 0.82 -7.12
C GLY A 262 5.72 0.03 -8.37
N TYR A 263 4.84 -0.89 -8.76
CA TYR A 263 5.06 -1.76 -9.93
C TYR A 263 3.81 -1.98 -10.81
N MET A 264 2.60 -1.81 -10.25
CA MET A 264 1.36 -2.26 -10.90
C MET A 264 1.14 -1.67 -12.30
N GLY A 265 1.39 -0.36 -12.46
CA GLY A 265 1.31 0.34 -13.75
C GLY A 265 2.58 0.25 -14.60
N GLY A 266 3.58 -0.49 -14.14
CA GLY A 266 4.96 -0.41 -14.62
C GLY A 266 5.30 -1.31 -15.80
N SER A 267 4.42 -2.25 -16.15
CA SER A 267 4.61 -3.21 -17.26
C SER A 267 5.96 -3.96 -17.20
N GLY A 268 6.34 -4.43 -16.01
CA GLY A 268 7.62 -5.12 -15.76
C GLY A 268 8.76 -4.21 -15.29
N GLU A 269 8.51 -2.92 -15.15
CA GLU A 269 9.37 -1.95 -14.48
C GLU A 269 8.68 -1.37 -13.24
N GLN A 270 9.34 -0.42 -12.57
CA GLN A 270 8.67 0.33 -11.51
C GLN A 270 7.71 1.37 -12.11
N TRP A 271 6.72 1.75 -11.33
CA TRP A 271 5.69 2.72 -11.66
C TRP A 271 5.73 3.85 -10.65
N LEU A 272 5.85 5.08 -11.14
CA LEU A 272 5.90 6.29 -10.32
C LEU A 272 4.61 7.07 -10.49
N ILE A 273 4.10 7.62 -9.39
CA ILE A 273 3.04 8.64 -9.40
C ILE A 273 3.57 9.85 -8.63
N THR A 274 3.73 10.99 -9.28
CA THR A 274 3.96 12.26 -8.58
C THR A 274 2.59 12.89 -8.26
N ARG A 275 2.37 13.27 -7.01
CA ARG A 275 1.04 13.66 -6.51
C ARG A 275 0.92 15.16 -6.25
N ASN A 276 2.00 15.79 -5.82
CA ASN A 276 2.06 17.22 -5.50
C ASN A 276 3.44 17.82 -5.88
N PRO A 277 3.71 19.12 -5.64
CA PRO A 277 5.01 19.72 -5.91
C PRO A 277 6.20 19.02 -5.24
N ARG A 278 6.04 18.55 -3.98
CA ARG A 278 7.08 17.76 -3.30
C ARG A 278 7.41 16.48 -4.08
N GLY A 279 6.39 15.78 -4.60
CA GLY A 279 6.61 14.58 -5.40
C GLY A 279 7.39 14.82 -6.70
N VAL A 280 7.18 15.98 -7.34
CA VAL A 280 7.93 16.38 -8.53
C VAL A 280 9.38 16.67 -8.16
N GLU A 281 9.63 17.37 -7.06
CA GLU A 281 10.97 17.62 -6.53
C GLU A 281 11.73 16.31 -6.26
N LEU A 282 11.07 15.33 -5.61
CA LEU A 282 11.66 14.01 -5.34
C LEU A 282 12.01 13.24 -6.61
N LEU A 283 11.22 13.37 -7.67
CA LEU A 283 11.52 12.75 -8.96
C LEU A 283 12.72 13.45 -9.63
N SER A 284 12.73 14.78 -9.68
CA SER A 284 13.82 15.55 -10.27
C SER A 284 15.16 15.30 -9.58
N LEU A 285 15.15 15.05 -8.26
CA LEU A 285 16.35 14.73 -7.48
C LEU A 285 17.09 13.47 -7.96
N ILE A 286 16.40 12.55 -8.62
CA ILE A 286 16.95 11.24 -9.02
C ILE A 286 16.90 11.01 -10.53
N GLU A 287 16.39 11.96 -11.31
CA GLU A 287 16.01 11.77 -12.72
C GLU A 287 17.19 11.28 -13.58
N ASP A 288 18.40 11.79 -13.32
CA ASP A 288 19.62 11.42 -14.05
C ASP A 288 20.03 9.94 -13.86
N GLU A 289 19.57 9.28 -12.80
CA GLU A 289 19.82 7.86 -12.55
C GLU A 289 18.67 6.96 -13.03
N LEU A 290 17.63 7.53 -13.64
CA LEU A 290 16.45 6.82 -14.11
C LEU A 290 16.37 6.74 -15.62
N VAL A 291 15.84 5.62 -16.10
CA VAL A 291 15.23 5.55 -17.43
C VAL A 291 13.73 5.66 -17.27
N LEU A 292 13.16 6.74 -17.81
CA LEU A 292 11.74 7.06 -17.74
C LEU A 292 11.03 6.77 -19.07
N ALA A 293 9.78 6.32 -18.97
CA ALA A 293 8.91 6.11 -20.13
C ALA A 293 7.45 6.40 -19.76
N PRO A 294 6.60 6.78 -20.73
CA PRO A 294 5.17 6.88 -20.48
C PRO A 294 4.56 5.52 -20.12
N PRO A 295 3.53 5.48 -19.27
CA PRO A 295 2.84 4.24 -18.94
C PRO A 295 2.10 3.69 -20.17
N THR A 296 1.93 2.36 -20.20
CA THR A 296 1.15 1.68 -21.23
C THR A 296 -0.19 1.21 -20.66
N SER A 297 -1.19 0.99 -21.52
CA SER A 297 -2.51 0.50 -21.10
C SER A 297 -3.11 -0.35 -22.22
N SER A 298 -3.40 -1.62 -21.95
CA SER A 298 -4.03 -2.52 -22.94
C SER A 298 -4.78 -3.67 -22.27
N GLY A 299 -5.71 -4.27 -23.01
CA GLY A 299 -6.56 -5.37 -22.52
C GLY A 299 -7.89 -4.86 -21.96
N ASN A 300 -8.66 -5.76 -21.37
CA ASN A 300 -9.97 -5.46 -20.79
C ASN A 300 -10.09 -6.15 -19.43
N ARG A 301 -10.33 -5.35 -18.38
CA ARG A 301 -10.42 -5.85 -17.01
C ARG A 301 -11.79 -6.40 -16.61
N ARG A 302 -12.87 -6.05 -17.31
CA ARG A 302 -14.26 -6.21 -16.82
C ARG A 302 -14.59 -7.64 -16.42
N SER A 303 -14.25 -8.62 -17.27
CA SER A 303 -14.52 -10.04 -16.99
C SER A 303 -13.67 -10.58 -15.84
N ALA A 304 -12.41 -10.18 -15.75
CA ALA A 304 -11.50 -10.58 -14.67
C ALA A 304 -11.99 -10.05 -13.32
N VAL A 305 -12.38 -8.77 -13.25
CA VAL A 305 -12.93 -8.16 -12.03
C VAL A 305 -14.26 -8.81 -11.65
N ALA A 306 -15.19 -9.00 -12.59
CA ALA A 306 -16.47 -9.66 -12.31
C ALA A 306 -16.28 -11.10 -11.80
N GLY A 307 -15.34 -11.86 -12.38
CA GLY A 307 -15.00 -13.21 -11.92
C GLY A 307 -14.40 -13.24 -10.51
N PHE A 308 -13.54 -12.26 -10.18
CA PHE A 308 -13.03 -12.09 -8.82
C PHE A 308 -14.16 -11.77 -7.84
N ILE A 309 -15.01 -10.79 -8.15
CA ILE A 309 -16.16 -10.39 -7.32
C ILE A 309 -17.06 -11.58 -7.00
N GLU A 310 -17.41 -12.40 -8.00
CA GLU A 310 -18.25 -13.59 -7.78
C GLU A 310 -17.59 -14.61 -6.84
N ASN A 311 -16.27 -14.83 -6.98
CA ASN A 311 -15.55 -15.71 -6.06
C ASN A 311 -15.47 -15.13 -4.65
N THR A 312 -15.27 -13.82 -4.50
CA THR A 312 -15.25 -13.14 -3.20
C THR A 312 -16.62 -13.18 -2.52
N ARG A 313 -17.72 -12.99 -3.27
CA ARG A 313 -19.09 -13.17 -2.76
C ARG A 313 -19.32 -14.58 -2.22
N ARG A 314 -18.86 -15.61 -2.94
CA ARG A 314 -18.94 -17.01 -2.48
C ARG A 314 -18.13 -17.24 -1.21
N ALA A 315 -16.90 -16.73 -1.17
CA ALA A 315 -16.03 -16.81 0.00
C ALA A 315 -16.71 -16.18 1.23
N CYS A 316 -17.27 -14.99 1.09
CA CYS A 316 -17.98 -14.27 2.15
C CYS A 316 -19.29 -14.98 2.56
N GLY A 317 -20.01 -15.54 1.59
CA GLY A 317 -21.28 -16.25 1.79
C GLY A 317 -21.14 -17.68 2.33
N GLY A 318 -19.92 -18.19 2.53
CA GLY A 318 -19.67 -19.57 2.97
C GLY A 318 -19.95 -20.63 1.89
N LEU A 319 -20.06 -20.23 0.63
CA LEU A 319 -20.29 -21.11 -0.50
C LEU A 319 -18.96 -21.66 -1.06
N PRO A 320 -18.95 -22.85 -1.68
CA PRO A 320 -17.75 -23.36 -2.33
C PRO A 320 -17.31 -22.41 -3.45
N LEU A 321 -16.01 -22.07 -3.43
CA LEU A 321 -15.37 -21.28 -4.48
C LEU A 321 -15.50 -21.99 -5.83
N ARG A 322 -15.69 -21.24 -6.92
CA ARG A 322 -15.60 -21.79 -8.26
C ARG A 322 -14.13 -22.07 -8.58
N ARG A 323 -13.65 -23.23 -8.14
CA ARG A 323 -12.31 -23.70 -8.44
C ARG A 323 -12.24 -24.09 -9.91
N MET A 324 -11.30 -23.50 -10.64
CA MET A 324 -11.00 -23.94 -12.00
C MET A 324 -10.53 -25.40 -11.97
N PRO A 325 -11.06 -26.27 -12.86
CA PRO A 325 -10.62 -27.66 -12.97
C PRO A 325 -9.11 -27.75 -13.12
N GLY A 326 -8.48 -28.70 -12.42
CA GLY A 326 -7.02 -28.80 -12.33
C GLY A 326 -6.33 -28.87 -13.69
N TRP A 327 -6.91 -29.61 -14.65
CA TRP A 327 -6.38 -29.73 -16.01
C TRP A 327 -6.43 -28.42 -16.83
N LEU A 328 -7.35 -27.51 -16.50
CA LEU A 328 -7.52 -26.24 -17.20
C LEU A 328 -6.56 -25.15 -16.68
N ARG A 329 -6.11 -25.26 -15.43
CA ARG A 329 -5.25 -24.24 -14.79
C ARG A 329 -3.95 -23.97 -15.55
N PRO A 330 -3.18 -24.98 -15.99
CA PRO A 330 -1.93 -24.73 -16.73
C PRO A 330 -2.16 -24.03 -18.06
N ILE A 331 -3.28 -24.34 -18.74
CA ILE A 331 -3.62 -23.73 -20.03
C ILE A 331 -3.93 -22.25 -19.84
N VAL A 332 -4.80 -21.91 -18.89
CA VAL A 332 -5.18 -20.52 -18.60
C VAL A 332 -3.98 -19.75 -18.06
N ALA A 333 -3.16 -20.35 -17.18
CA ALA A 333 -1.93 -19.75 -16.67
C ALA A 333 -0.96 -19.34 -17.80
N ARG A 334 -0.87 -20.12 -18.89
CA ARG A 334 -0.04 -19.77 -20.04
C ARG A 334 -0.63 -18.67 -20.91
N LEU A 335 -1.96 -18.52 -20.93
CA LEU A 335 -2.67 -17.51 -21.73
C LEU A 335 -2.78 -16.15 -21.04
N MET A 336 -2.96 -16.12 -19.72
CA MET A 336 -3.18 -14.88 -18.94
C MET A 336 -2.13 -13.78 -19.15
N PRO A 337 -0.82 -14.06 -19.21
CA PRO A 337 0.20 -13.03 -19.48
C PRO A 337 0.07 -12.39 -20.86
N ILE A 338 -0.57 -13.08 -21.81
CA ILE A 338 -0.74 -12.61 -23.19
C ILE A 338 -2.01 -11.80 -23.32
N THR A 339 -3.13 -12.36 -22.85
CA THR A 339 -4.49 -11.82 -23.07
C THR A 339 -5.02 -10.96 -21.93
N GLY A 340 -4.40 -11.02 -20.75
CA GLY A 340 -4.80 -10.26 -19.58
C GLY A 340 -4.55 -8.75 -19.71
N PRO A 341 -5.16 -7.95 -18.83
CA PRO A 341 -4.91 -6.52 -18.75
C PRO A 341 -3.43 -6.22 -18.44
N LYS A 342 -2.87 -5.15 -19.02
CA LYS A 342 -1.45 -4.77 -18.89
C LYS A 342 -1.29 -3.28 -18.59
N GLY A 343 -0.20 -2.95 -17.90
CA GLY A 343 0.14 -1.58 -17.51
C GLY A 343 -0.94 -0.96 -16.64
N LEU A 344 -1.40 0.25 -16.95
CA LEU A 344 -2.45 0.93 -16.19
C LEU A 344 -3.76 0.12 -16.15
N GLU A 345 -4.07 -0.66 -17.18
CA GLU A 345 -5.26 -1.49 -17.17
C GLU A 345 -5.17 -2.61 -16.11
N PHE A 346 -3.97 -3.18 -15.90
CA PHE A 346 -3.74 -4.13 -14.81
C PHE A 346 -3.88 -3.43 -13.45
N ALA A 347 -3.33 -2.22 -13.30
CA ALA A 347 -3.46 -1.45 -12.07
C ALA A 347 -4.93 -1.12 -11.75
N ARG A 348 -5.72 -0.65 -12.73
CA ARG A 348 -7.18 -0.44 -12.58
C ARG A 348 -7.90 -1.73 -12.19
N THR A 349 -7.52 -2.87 -12.80
CA THR A 349 -8.07 -4.19 -12.45
C THR A 349 -7.91 -4.48 -10.97
N ARG A 350 -6.69 -4.30 -10.44
CA ARG A 350 -6.39 -4.56 -9.03
C ARG A 350 -7.11 -3.60 -8.08
N LEU A 351 -7.26 -2.33 -8.48
CA LEU A 351 -7.95 -1.32 -7.68
C LEU A 351 -9.45 -1.58 -7.60
N GLU A 352 -10.11 -1.92 -8.71
CA GLU A 352 -11.54 -2.30 -8.70
C GLU A 352 -11.78 -3.60 -7.92
N MET A 353 -10.90 -4.60 -8.07
CA MET A 353 -10.94 -5.81 -7.26
C MET A 353 -10.83 -5.48 -5.77
N LYS A 354 -9.88 -4.61 -5.38
CA LYS A 354 -9.67 -4.25 -3.98
C LYS A 354 -10.82 -3.43 -3.38
N ALA A 355 -11.38 -2.52 -4.17
CA ALA A 355 -12.58 -1.77 -3.79
C ALA A 355 -13.77 -2.71 -3.54
N ALA A 356 -14.03 -3.64 -4.45
CA ALA A 356 -15.11 -4.61 -4.29
C ALA A 356 -14.85 -5.59 -3.14
N GLU A 357 -13.60 -6.05 -2.96
CA GLU A 357 -13.20 -6.87 -1.82
C GLU A 357 -13.51 -6.17 -0.48
N SER A 358 -13.19 -4.88 -0.38
CA SER A 358 -13.42 -4.08 0.82
C SER A 358 -14.91 -3.99 1.17
N VAL A 359 -15.77 -3.72 0.18
CA VAL A 359 -17.22 -3.67 0.38
C VAL A 359 -17.75 -5.02 0.84
N LEU A 360 -17.40 -6.11 0.14
CA LEU A 360 -17.94 -7.45 0.42
C LEU A 360 -17.51 -7.98 1.79
N HIS A 361 -16.25 -7.78 2.18
CA HIS A 361 -15.77 -8.21 3.49
C HIS A 361 -16.33 -7.36 4.62
N LEU A 362 -16.45 -6.03 4.46
CA LEU A 362 -17.10 -5.21 5.49
C LEU A 362 -18.58 -5.55 5.67
N ARG A 363 -19.34 -5.76 4.58
CA ARG A 363 -20.74 -6.22 4.67
C ARG A 363 -20.87 -7.48 5.51
N ARG A 364 -19.94 -8.42 5.31
CA ARG A 364 -19.98 -9.73 5.98
C ARG A 364 -19.50 -9.68 7.42
N GLU A 365 -18.37 -9.02 7.68
CA GLU A 365 -17.62 -9.17 8.94
C GLU A 365 -17.81 -7.96 9.87
N ALA A 366 -18.12 -6.78 9.35
CA ALA A 366 -18.27 -5.55 10.13
C ALA A 366 -19.28 -4.55 9.54
N PRO A 367 -20.54 -4.93 9.27
CA PRO A 367 -21.50 -4.09 8.52
C PRO A 367 -21.74 -2.72 9.17
N LYS A 368 -21.76 -2.66 10.51
CA LYS A 368 -21.92 -1.39 11.27
C LYS A 368 -20.79 -0.38 11.03
N ARG A 369 -19.65 -0.82 10.51
CA ARG A 369 -18.49 0.03 10.22
C ARG A 369 -18.48 0.59 8.81
N MET A 370 -19.30 0.07 7.89
CA MET A 370 -19.27 0.46 6.47
C MET A 370 -19.40 1.97 6.26
N ARG A 371 -20.42 2.57 6.90
CA ARG A 371 -20.67 4.03 6.86
C ARG A 371 -19.53 4.90 7.36
N HIS A 372 -18.56 4.32 8.07
CA HIS A 372 -17.42 5.05 8.59
C HIS A 372 -16.13 4.68 7.88
N MET A 373 -15.93 3.43 7.45
CA MET A 373 -14.65 2.97 6.89
C MET A 373 -14.52 3.11 5.37
N LEU A 374 -15.63 3.28 4.63
CA LEU A 374 -15.61 3.36 3.17
C LEU A 374 -15.78 4.80 2.70
N PRO A 375 -14.75 5.40 2.07
CA PRO A 375 -14.88 6.69 1.41
C PRO A 375 -15.76 6.61 0.16
N ASP A 376 -16.39 7.74 -0.21
CA ASP A 376 -17.38 7.79 -1.30
C ASP A 376 -16.84 7.34 -2.66
N TYR A 377 -15.56 7.60 -2.96
CA TYR A 377 -14.96 7.19 -4.24
C TYR A 377 -14.96 5.66 -4.45
N ILE A 378 -15.03 4.86 -3.37
CA ILE A 378 -15.09 3.40 -3.48
C ILE A 378 -16.36 2.98 -4.23
N TRP A 379 -17.48 3.65 -3.98
CA TRP A 379 -18.73 3.35 -4.68
C TRP A 379 -18.66 3.64 -6.18
N THR A 380 -17.86 4.63 -6.57
CA THR A 380 -17.60 4.92 -8.00
C THR A 380 -16.85 3.77 -8.67
N LEU A 381 -15.92 3.13 -7.96
CA LEU A 381 -15.14 2.00 -8.47
C LEU A 381 -15.96 0.70 -8.57
N THR A 382 -16.93 0.52 -7.68
CA THR A 382 -17.71 -0.73 -7.57
C THR A 382 -19.04 -0.69 -8.33
N ALA A 383 -19.59 0.49 -8.61
CA ALA A 383 -20.85 0.68 -9.33
C ALA A 383 -20.92 -0.04 -10.70
N PRO A 384 -19.86 -0.11 -11.53
CA PRO A 384 -19.90 -0.85 -12.80
C PRO A 384 -20.14 -2.36 -12.68
N TYR A 385 -20.09 -2.90 -11.45
CA TYR A 385 -20.27 -4.31 -11.11
C TYR A 385 -21.48 -4.56 -10.21
N ASP A 386 -22.45 -3.63 -10.22
CA ASP A 386 -23.71 -3.69 -9.47
C ASP A 386 -23.49 -3.81 -7.95
N ILE A 387 -22.42 -3.18 -7.46
CA ILE A 387 -22.13 -3.02 -6.03
C ILE A 387 -22.26 -1.54 -5.70
N THR A 388 -23.45 -1.17 -5.25
CA THR A 388 -23.82 0.18 -4.81
C THR A 388 -24.14 0.18 -3.31
N PRO A 389 -24.13 1.35 -2.65
CA PRO A 389 -24.44 1.41 -1.22
C PRO A 389 -25.87 0.94 -0.91
N GLU A 390 -26.00 0.16 0.15
CA GLU A 390 -27.29 -0.26 0.74
C GLU A 390 -27.71 0.72 1.87
N PRO A 391 -28.99 0.74 2.30
CA PRO A 391 -29.44 1.62 3.37
C PRO A 391 -28.59 1.48 4.65
N GLY A 392 -27.98 2.59 5.09
CA GLY A 392 -27.13 2.64 6.28
C GLY A 392 -25.64 2.39 6.05
N GLU A 393 -25.20 2.19 4.81
CA GLU A 393 -23.78 1.98 4.46
C GLU A 393 -23.02 3.26 4.13
N VAL A 394 -23.72 4.40 4.00
CA VAL A 394 -23.14 5.72 3.76
C VAL A 394 -23.46 6.61 4.96
N ALA A 395 -22.50 7.42 5.41
CA ALA A 395 -22.74 8.43 6.43
C ALA A 395 -23.81 9.44 5.97
N ARG A 396 -24.63 9.93 6.89
CA ARG A 396 -25.59 11.00 6.58
C ARG A 396 -24.85 12.31 6.33
N GLU A 397 -25.39 13.16 5.47
CA GLU A 397 -24.81 14.48 5.17
C GLU A 397 -24.68 15.35 6.43
N SER A 398 -25.65 15.29 7.34
CA SER A 398 -25.58 15.96 8.66
C SER A 398 -24.45 15.43 9.56
N GLU A 399 -24.13 14.13 9.47
CA GLU A 399 -23.00 13.54 10.20
C GLU A 399 -21.66 13.99 9.57
N ARG A 400 -21.63 14.38 8.28
CA ARG A 400 -20.47 14.95 7.59
C ARG A 400 -20.25 16.43 7.93
N ASP A 401 -21.33 17.21 8.07
CA ASP A 401 -21.25 18.64 8.39
C ASP A 401 -20.91 18.89 9.87
N GLU A 402 -21.43 18.07 10.80
CA GLU A 402 -21.02 18.11 12.21
C GLU A 402 -19.52 17.78 12.38
N LEU A 403 -18.92 17.00 11.47
CA LEU A 403 -17.49 16.68 11.46
C LEU A 403 -16.62 17.87 11.01
N ILE A 404 -17.05 18.62 9.99
CA ILE A 404 -16.37 19.84 9.54
C ILE A 404 -16.46 20.93 10.63
N ALA A 405 -17.59 21.00 11.34
CA ALA A 405 -17.80 21.95 12.42
C ALA A 405 -16.99 21.60 13.68
N SER A 406 -16.87 20.31 14.04
CA SER A 406 -16.11 19.88 15.23
C SER A 406 -14.59 20.04 15.09
N ASP A 407 -14.05 19.96 13.87
CA ASP A 407 -12.63 20.24 13.60
C ASP A 407 -12.31 21.74 13.60
N ASN A 408 -13.29 22.61 13.34
CA ASN A 408 -13.14 24.07 13.41
C ASN A 408 -13.42 24.67 14.81
N SER A 409 -14.02 23.91 15.72
CA SER A 409 -14.33 24.36 17.09
C SER A 409 -13.25 24.01 18.13
N GLY A 410 -12.09 23.50 17.70
CA GLY A 410 -10.95 23.22 18.57
C GLY A 410 -10.14 24.47 19.00
N ASP A 411 -10.55 25.65 18.52
CA ASP A 411 -9.90 26.95 18.82
C ASP A 411 -10.85 27.81 19.67
N THR A 412 -11.07 27.41 20.92
CA THR A 412 -11.49 28.30 22.03
C THR A 412 -10.92 27.85 23.35
#